data_AF-A0AAV8Y5B9-F1
#
_entry.id   AF-A0AAV8Y5B9-F1
#
_cell.length_a   1.000
_cell.length_b   1.000
_cell.length_c   1.000
_cell.angle_alpha   90.00
_cell.angle_beta   90.00
_cell.angle_gamma   90.00
#
_symmetry.space_group_name_H-M   'P 1'
#
loop_
_entity.id
_entity.type
_entity.pdbx_description
1 polymer ?
#
loop_
_entity_poly.entity_id
_entity_poly.type
_entity_poly.pdbx_seq_one_letter_code
_entity_poly.pdbx_strand_id
1 'polypeptide(L)'
;MEALQENRNQNIGSIPLQRYNGISYIHTELNKIILMLVTQLLKNILLKMKKKKKRTIWVRKWINSRETLGASNRLLAEMREEDVNGYKNHLRMIPQIFDELLSKIGSVIQKQNTIPAKVKLEITLRYLAVGYSLYTLSSLYRVGKSTISKFIPEVCNAISIALKDYMRVSKTPL
;
A
#
# COMPACT_ATOMS: atom_id res chain seq x y z
N MET A 1 -56.71 44.56 -39.89
CA MET A 1 -56.77 43.65 -38.74
C MET A 1 -56.80 42.26 -39.29
N GLU A 2 -55.81 41.45 -38.89
CA GLU A 2 -55.83 39.97 -38.82
C GLU A 2 -56.05 39.19 -40.13
N ALA A 3 -55.41 38.05 -40.38
CA ALA A 3 -54.36 37.31 -39.70
C ALA A 3 -53.83 36.27 -40.71
N LEU A 4 -52.61 35.81 -40.44
CA LEU A 4 -52.12 34.43 -40.52
C LEU A 4 -53.22 33.40 -40.90
N GLN A 5 -53.00 32.45 -41.81
CA GLN A 5 -52.15 31.28 -41.51
C GLN A 5 -51.97 30.37 -42.76
N GLU A 6 -50.78 29.76 -42.84
CA GLU A 6 -50.49 28.40 -43.35
C GLU A 6 -50.73 28.08 -44.84
N ASN A 7 -49.86 27.37 -45.56
CA ASN A 7 -49.09 26.22 -45.12
C ASN A 7 -48.06 25.79 -46.20
N ARG A 8 -46.97 25.16 -45.74
CA ARG A 8 -46.20 24.07 -46.39
C ARG A 8 -45.44 24.31 -47.70
N ASN A 9 -44.10 24.30 -47.58
CA ASN A 9 -43.20 23.35 -48.27
C ASN A 9 -41.79 23.51 -47.66
N GLN A 10 -41.38 22.62 -46.75
CA GLN A 10 -40.49 21.50 -47.07
C GLN A 10 -39.42 21.83 -48.11
N ASN A 11 -38.21 22.21 -47.65
CA ASN A 11 -36.99 21.60 -48.17
C ASN A 11 -35.83 21.76 -47.16
N ILE A 12 -35.74 20.82 -46.22
CA ILE A 12 -34.53 20.59 -45.44
C ILE A 12 -33.58 19.85 -46.39
N GLY A 13 -32.91 20.60 -47.24
CA GLY A 13 -32.16 20.06 -48.36
C GLY A 13 -31.01 20.96 -48.74
N SER A 14 -30.04 21.14 -47.84
CA SER A 14 -28.69 21.56 -48.23
C SER A 14 -27.68 21.23 -47.13
N ILE A 15 -27.16 20.00 -47.15
CA ILE A 15 -25.73 19.84 -46.88
C ILE A 15 -25.09 19.39 -48.19
N PRO A 16 -24.19 20.21 -48.73
CA PRO A 16 -22.93 19.69 -49.25
C PRO A 16 -21.80 20.45 -48.53
N LEU A 17 -21.18 19.87 -47.51
CA LEU A 17 -19.89 19.17 -47.65
C LEU A 17 -19.04 19.74 -48.79
N GLN A 18 -18.28 20.82 -48.52
CA GLN A 18 -16.91 21.01 -49.03
C GLN A 18 -16.31 22.37 -48.60
N ARG A 19 -15.59 22.36 -47.48
CA ARG A 19 -14.33 23.10 -47.25
C ARG A 19 -13.94 22.96 -45.78
N TYR A 20 -13.39 21.80 -45.41
CA TYR A 20 -12.49 21.79 -44.27
C TYR A 20 -11.27 22.63 -44.68
N ASN A 21 -11.15 23.83 -44.11
CA ASN A 21 -10.05 24.75 -44.36
C ASN A 21 -8.72 24.01 -44.13
N GLY A 22 -7.87 23.87 -45.14
CA GLY A 22 -6.63 23.07 -45.09
C GLY A 22 -5.70 23.43 -43.91
N ILE A 23 -5.80 24.65 -43.39
CA ILE A 23 -5.12 25.11 -42.17
C ILE A 23 -5.55 24.31 -40.93
N SER A 24 -6.85 24.00 -40.80
CA SER A 24 -7.39 23.17 -39.70
C SER A 24 -6.85 21.75 -39.79
N TYR A 25 -6.79 21.18 -41.01
CA TYR A 25 -6.22 19.86 -41.25
C TYR A 25 -4.73 19.80 -40.91
N ILE A 26 -3.96 20.79 -41.36
CA ILE A 26 -2.52 20.91 -41.03
C ILE A 26 -2.32 21.01 -39.52
N HIS A 27 -3.14 21.82 -38.83
CA HIS A 27 -3.07 21.93 -37.37
C HIS A 27 -3.43 20.61 -36.66
N THR A 28 -4.42 19.86 -37.15
CA THR A 28 -4.74 18.54 -36.58
C THR A 28 -3.62 17.51 -36.79
N GLU A 29 -2.99 17.51 -37.96
CA GLU A 29 -1.86 16.60 -38.24
C GLU A 29 -0.61 16.98 -37.43
N LEU A 30 -0.32 18.28 -37.26
CA LEU A 30 0.74 18.76 -36.39
C LEU A 30 0.51 18.36 -34.93
N ASN A 31 -0.71 18.51 -34.42
CA ASN A 31 -1.04 18.10 -33.04
C ASN A 31 -0.90 16.60 -32.82
N LYS A 32 -1.24 15.76 -33.83
CA LYS A 32 -0.98 14.31 -33.77
C LYS A 32 0.52 14.01 -33.67
N ILE A 33 1.36 14.69 -34.47
CA ILE A 33 2.82 14.52 -34.42
C ILE A 33 3.36 14.93 -33.05
N ILE A 34 2.95 16.09 -32.53
CA ILE A 34 3.34 16.57 -31.20
C ILE A 34 2.94 15.54 -30.14
N LEU A 35 1.70 15.03 -30.18
CA LEU A 35 1.22 14.02 -29.25
C LEU A 35 2.05 12.72 -29.34
N MET A 36 2.41 12.26 -30.54
CA MET A 36 3.29 11.10 -30.73
C MET A 36 4.68 11.32 -30.14
N LEU A 37 5.28 12.50 -30.33
CA LEU A 37 6.59 12.83 -29.77
C LEU A 37 6.55 12.90 -28.24
N VAL A 38 5.53 13.56 -27.68
CA VAL A 38 5.32 13.67 -26.23
C VAL A 38 5.13 12.28 -25.60
N THR A 39 4.29 11.44 -26.18
CA THR A 39 4.06 10.08 -25.68
C THR A 39 5.33 9.21 -25.75
N GLN A 40 6.12 9.33 -26.82
CA GLN A 40 7.39 8.61 -26.95
C GLN A 40 8.43 9.07 -25.91
N LEU A 41 8.53 10.38 -25.66
CA LEU A 41 9.40 10.95 -24.62
C LEU A 41 8.97 10.49 -23.22
N LEU A 42 7.67 10.57 -22.91
CA LEU A 42 7.11 10.10 -21.63
C LEU A 42 7.40 8.60 -21.43
N LYS A 43 7.18 7.77 -22.46
CA LYS A 43 7.49 6.34 -22.42
C LYS A 43 8.96 6.09 -22.10
N ASN A 44 9.88 6.82 -22.73
CA ASN A 44 11.31 6.69 -22.47
C ASN A 44 11.71 7.10 -21.05
N ILE A 45 11.14 8.18 -20.51
CA ILE A 45 11.36 8.60 -19.12
C ILE A 45 10.84 7.52 -18.16
N LEU A 46 9.61 7.04 -18.37
CA LEU A 46 9.01 5.98 -17.56
C LEU A 46 9.81 4.68 -17.61
N LEU A 47 10.33 4.28 -18.79
CA LEU A 47 11.18 3.11 -18.95
C LEU A 47 12.51 3.25 -18.20
N LYS A 48 13.12 4.44 -18.21
CA LYS A 48 14.33 4.74 -17.41
C LYS A 48 14.04 4.66 -15.91
N MET A 49 12.90 5.20 -15.46
CA MET A 49 12.46 5.10 -14.05
C MET A 49 12.17 3.65 -13.63
N LYS A 50 11.71 2.79 -14.54
CA LYS A 50 11.45 1.36 -14.30
C LYS A 50 12.72 0.50 -14.24
N LYS A 51 13.90 0.97 -14.68
CA LYS A 51 15.15 0.21 -14.58
C LYS A 51 15.54 0.04 -13.09
N LYS A 52 15.19 -1.12 -12.52
CA LYS A 52 15.57 -1.48 -11.15
C LYS A 52 17.10 -1.58 -11.07
N LYS A 53 17.72 -0.82 -10.16
CA LYS A 53 19.15 -0.97 -9.85
C LYS A 53 19.43 -2.43 -9.49
N LYS A 54 20.43 -3.05 -10.13
CA LYS A 54 20.88 -4.40 -9.78
C LYS A 54 21.30 -4.40 -8.30
N ARG A 55 20.79 -5.37 -7.51
CA ARG A 55 21.16 -5.49 -6.10
C ARG A 55 22.61 -5.95 -6.01
N THR A 56 23.44 -5.17 -5.33
CA THR A 56 24.84 -5.54 -5.04
C THR A 56 24.95 -6.44 -3.81
N ILE A 57 23.94 -6.44 -2.93
CA ILE A 57 23.94 -7.19 -1.68
C ILE A 57 22.53 -7.75 -1.45
N TRP A 58 22.45 -9.05 -1.15
CA TRP A 58 21.19 -9.74 -0.87
C TRP A 58 20.56 -9.30 0.46
N VAL A 59 21.35 -9.26 1.54
CA VAL A 59 20.95 -8.77 2.87
C VAL A 59 22.12 -8.01 3.50
N ARG A 60 21.87 -6.85 4.10
CA ARG A 60 22.91 -6.09 4.81
C ARG A 60 23.34 -6.87 6.07
N LYS A 61 24.65 -6.94 6.37
CA LYS A 61 25.18 -7.71 7.52
C LYS A 61 24.45 -7.43 8.84
N TRP A 62 24.21 -6.16 9.16
CA TRP A 62 23.53 -5.78 10.40
C TRP A 62 22.07 -6.24 10.49
N ILE A 63 21.38 -6.47 9.36
CA ILE A 63 20.02 -7.04 9.33
C ILE A 63 20.07 -8.54 9.66
N ASN A 64 21.16 -9.22 9.29
CA ASN A 64 21.30 -10.66 9.53
C ASN A 64 21.46 -10.97 11.04
N SER A 65 22.00 -10.04 11.82
CA SER A 65 22.18 -10.17 13.28
C SER A 65 20.89 -9.95 14.10
N ARG A 66 19.73 -10.35 13.56
CA ARG A 66 18.42 -10.14 14.21
C ARG A 66 18.23 -10.99 15.47
N GLU A 67 18.81 -12.20 15.48
CA GLU A 67 18.66 -13.13 16.59
C GLU A 67 19.40 -12.64 17.84
N THR A 68 20.51 -11.93 17.66
CA THR A 68 21.34 -11.42 18.77
C THR A 68 21.06 -9.96 19.11
N LEU A 69 20.73 -9.12 18.12
CA LEU A 69 20.63 -7.67 18.29
C LEU A 69 19.27 -7.09 17.90
N GLY A 70 18.30 -7.91 17.53
CA GLY A 70 16.94 -7.45 17.24
C GLY A 70 16.16 -7.19 18.53
N ALA A 71 15.29 -6.17 18.52
CA ALA A 71 14.50 -5.81 19.71
C ALA A 71 13.66 -6.95 20.28
N SER A 72 13.20 -7.90 19.47
CA SER A 72 12.42 -9.06 19.93
C SER A 72 13.16 -9.92 20.96
N ASN A 73 14.42 -10.26 20.69
CA ASN A 73 15.20 -11.15 21.53
C ASN A 73 15.98 -10.42 22.64
N ARG A 74 16.03 -9.09 22.57
CA ARG A 74 16.76 -8.26 23.54
C ARG A 74 15.80 -7.39 24.32
N LEU A 75 15.47 -6.21 23.78
CA LEU A 75 14.59 -5.23 24.44
C LEU A 75 13.27 -5.83 24.96
N LEU A 76 12.55 -6.59 24.13
CA LEU A 76 11.25 -7.16 24.51
C LEU A 76 11.38 -8.38 25.42
N ALA A 77 12.52 -9.08 25.39
CA ALA A 77 12.81 -10.15 26.34
C ALA A 77 13.12 -9.55 27.72
N GLU A 78 13.99 -8.54 27.78
CA GLU A 78 14.31 -7.77 28.99
C GLU A 78 13.05 -7.12 29.59
N MET A 79 12.26 -6.39 28.79
CA MET A 79 11.01 -5.77 29.26
C MET A 79 9.97 -6.78 29.75
N ARG A 80 9.90 -7.97 29.15
CA ARG A 80 8.94 -8.98 29.59
C ARG A 80 9.22 -9.46 31.01
N GLU A 81 10.49 -9.58 31.38
CA GLU A 81 10.92 -10.07 32.70
C GLU A 81 11.03 -8.93 33.73
N GLU A 82 11.59 -7.77 33.34
CA GLU A 82 11.97 -6.70 34.26
C GLU A 82 10.96 -5.54 34.33
N ASP A 83 10.23 -5.26 33.23
CA ASP A 83 9.34 -4.09 33.13
C ASP A 83 8.07 -4.37 32.30
N VAL A 84 7.12 -5.07 32.93
CA VAL A 84 5.83 -5.41 32.32
C VAL A 84 5.06 -4.16 31.86
N ASN A 85 5.20 -3.03 32.56
CA ASN A 85 4.56 -1.77 32.18
C ASN A 85 5.21 -1.17 30.91
N GLY A 86 6.53 -1.21 30.81
CA GLY A 86 7.28 -0.87 29.60
C GLY A 86 6.87 -1.74 28.42
N TYR A 87 6.76 -3.05 28.61
CA TYR A 87 6.25 -3.98 27.59
C TYR A 87 4.85 -3.60 27.13
N LYS A 88 3.94 -3.37 28.09
CA LYS A 88 2.56 -2.94 27.83
C LYS A 88 2.52 -1.62 27.08
N ASN A 89 3.34 -0.64 27.45
CA ASN A 89 3.41 0.63 26.73
C ASN A 89 3.98 0.44 25.33
N HIS A 90 4.93 -0.48 25.17
CA HIS A 90 5.61 -0.72 23.90
C HIS A 90 4.70 -1.37 22.85
N LEU A 91 3.86 -2.34 23.27
CA LEU A 91 2.97 -3.10 22.38
C LEU A 91 1.47 -2.82 22.56
N ARG A 92 1.08 -1.98 23.54
CA ARG A 92 -0.30 -1.77 24.00
C ARG A 92 -0.99 -3.05 24.48
N MET A 93 -0.20 -4.03 24.92
CA MET A 93 -0.65 -5.37 25.29
C MET A 93 0.27 -5.94 26.35
N ILE A 94 -0.27 -6.58 27.39
CA ILE A 94 0.53 -7.27 28.41
C ILE A 94 1.07 -8.60 27.85
N PRO A 95 2.20 -9.11 28.37
CA PRO A 95 2.84 -10.34 27.89
C PRO A 95 1.89 -11.56 27.79
N GLN A 96 1.02 -11.74 28.78
CA GLN A 96 0.10 -12.87 28.87
C GLN A 96 -0.92 -12.85 27.71
N ILE A 97 -1.55 -11.70 27.48
CA ILE A 97 -2.50 -11.51 26.37
C ILE A 97 -1.79 -11.62 25.01
N PHE A 98 -0.53 -11.18 24.94
CA PHE A 98 0.28 -11.37 23.76
C PHE A 98 0.48 -12.86 23.43
N ASP A 99 0.79 -13.69 24.44
CA ASP A 99 0.96 -15.13 24.25
C ASP A 99 -0.34 -15.82 23.84
N GLU A 100 -1.46 -15.43 24.45
CA GLU A 100 -2.79 -15.92 24.07
C GLU A 100 -3.11 -15.58 22.60
N LEU A 101 -2.90 -14.32 22.20
CA LEU A 101 -3.11 -13.90 20.82
C LEU A 101 -2.18 -14.67 19.87
N LEU A 102 -0.91 -14.80 20.22
CA LEU A 102 0.08 -15.53 19.43
C LEU A 102 -0.32 -17.00 19.26
N SER A 103 -0.86 -17.64 20.30
CA SER A 103 -1.35 -19.02 20.21
C SER A 103 -2.50 -19.17 19.20
N LYS A 104 -3.39 -18.17 19.12
CA LYS A 104 -4.55 -18.17 18.20
C LYS A 104 -4.16 -17.97 16.74
N ILE A 105 -3.23 -17.04 16.47
CA ILE A 105 -2.89 -16.65 15.09
C ILE A 105 -1.57 -17.27 14.60
N GLY A 106 -0.78 -17.86 15.49
CA GLY A 106 0.60 -18.27 15.22
C GLY A 106 0.71 -19.23 14.05
N SER A 107 -0.17 -20.22 13.96
CA SER A 107 -0.24 -21.17 12.85
C SER A 107 -0.55 -20.51 11.51
N VAL A 108 -1.36 -19.44 11.50
CA VAL A 108 -1.76 -18.71 10.30
C VAL A 108 -0.62 -17.83 9.77
N ILE A 109 0.11 -17.17 10.67
CA ILE A 109 1.15 -16.20 10.30
C ILE A 109 2.55 -16.82 10.17
N GLN A 110 2.73 -18.05 10.64
CA GLN A 110 3.98 -18.79 10.51
C GLN A 110 4.14 -19.27 9.06
N LYS A 111 5.27 -18.94 8.44
CA LYS A 111 5.62 -19.39 7.08
C LYS A 111 6.98 -20.07 7.12
N GLN A 112 7.11 -21.17 6.38
CA GLN A 112 8.34 -21.97 6.28
C GLN A 112 9.54 -21.08 5.90
N ASN A 113 10.64 -21.19 6.65
CA ASN A 113 11.89 -20.47 6.41
C ASN A 113 11.77 -18.92 6.39
N THR A 114 10.89 -18.34 7.21
CA THR A 114 10.71 -16.87 7.30
C THR A 114 10.81 -16.32 8.73
N ILE A 115 10.62 -15.00 8.88
CA ILE A 115 10.49 -14.30 10.17
C ILE A 115 9.51 -15.07 11.09
N PRO A 116 9.88 -15.41 12.34
CA PRO A 116 9.00 -16.10 13.28
C PRO A 116 7.68 -15.35 13.53
N ALA A 117 6.61 -16.10 13.77
CA ALA A 117 5.28 -15.58 14.10
C ALA A 117 5.31 -14.55 15.24
N LYS A 118 6.03 -14.85 16.33
CA LYS A 118 6.23 -13.93 17.48
C LYS A 118 6.71 -12.56 17.02
N VAL A 119 7.79 -12.54 16.24
CA VAL A 119 8.42 -11.29 15.77
C VAL A 119 7.51 -10.54 14.81
N LYS A 120 6.79 -11.25 13.94
CA LYS A 120 5.79 -10.63 13.04
C LYS A 120 4.70 -9.93 13.86
N LEU A 121 4.19 -10.59 14.89
CA LEU A 121 3.16 -10.02 15.76
C LEU A 121 3.66 -8.80 16.52
N GLU A 122 4.85 -8.86 17.14
CA GLU A 122 5.46 -7.71 17.84
C GLU A 122 5.64 -6.49 16.94
N ILE A 123 6.14 -6.70 15.71
CA ILE A 123 6.32 -5.63 14.73
C ILE A 123 4.97 -5.02 14.36
N THR A 124 3.95 -5.85 14.10
CA THR A 124 2.61 -5.38 13.73
C THR A 124 1.94 -4.64 14.87
N LEU A 125 1.99 -5.14 16.11
CA LEU A 125 1.44 -4.44 17.27
C LEU A 125 2.15 -3.11 17.49
N ARG A 126 3.48 -3.06 17.38
CA ARG A 126 4.23 -1.80 17.48
C ARG A 126 3.85 -0.81 16.37
N TYR A 127 3.61 -1.31 15.16
CA TYR A 127 3.12 -0.50 14.05
C TYR A 127 1.73 0.09 14.36
N LEU A 128 0.80 -0.71 14.86
CA LEU A 128 -0.56 -0.28 15.20
C LEU A 128 -0.61 0.64 16.43
N ALA A 129 0.24 0.40 17.42
CA ALA A 129 0.26 1.13 18.69
C ALA A 129 0.67 2.60 18.57
N VAL A 130 1.62 2.89 17.67
CA VAL A 130 2.28 4.21 17.57
C VAL A 130 2.33 4.75 16.13
N GLY A 131 2.09 3.90 15.11
CA GLY A 131 2.16 4.33 13.71
C GLY A 131 3.60 4.48 13.20
N TYR A 132 4.57 3.74 13.73
CA TYR A 132 5.96 3.86 13.32
C TYR A 132 6.16 3.67 11.81
N SER A 133 7.06 4.44 11.23
CA SER A 133 7.49 4.20 9.85
C SER A 133 8.10 2.80 9.71
N LEU A 134 7.95 2.21 8.52
CA LEU A 134 8.59 0.93 8.19
C LEU A 134 10.12 0.98 8.31
N TYR A 135 10.74 2.16 8.20
CA TYR A 135 12.17 2.34 8.42
C TYR A 135 12.56 2.13 9.88
N THR A 136 11.82 2.76 10.80
CA THR A 136 12.07 2.65 12.23
C THR A 136 11.92 1.20 12.70
N LEU A 137 10.85 0.53 12.27
CA LEU A 137 10.62 -0.89 12.58
C LEU A 137 11.73 -1.77 11.98
N SER A 138 12.17 -1.46 10.76
CA SER A 138 13.24 -2.20 10.09
C SER A 138 14.56 -2.13 10.84
N SER A 139 14.90 -0.95 11.35
CA SER A 139 16.10 -0.76 12.17
C SER A 139 15.98 -1.47 13.53
N LEU A 140 14.86 -1.26 14.24
CA LEU A 140 14.62 -1.79 15.58
C LEU A 140 14.60 -3.33 15.63
N TYR A 141 13.88 -3.96 14.71
CA TYR A 141 13.71 -5.42 14.68
C TYR A 141 14.68 -6.13 13.73
N ARG A 142 15.51 -5.38 13.00
CA ARG A 142 16.45 -5.92 12.00
C ARG A 142 15.75 -6.80 10.96
N VAL A 143 14.64 -6.29 10.43
CA VAL A 143 13.85 -6.95 9.37
C VAL A 143 13.73 -6.01 8.17
N GLY A 144 13.88 -6.50 6.95
CA GLY A 144 13.79 -5.66 5.76
C GLY A 144 12.41 -5.01 5.58
N LYS A 145 12.36 -3.71 5.23
CA LYS A 145 11.11 -2.95 5.03
C LYS A 145 10.10 -3.64 4.11
N SER A 146 10.58 -4.23 3.01
CA SER A 146 9.74 -4.95 2.05
C SER A 146 9.08 -6.18 2.66
N THR A 147 9.75 -6.82 3.60
CA THR A 147 9.20 -7.97 4.33
C THR A 147 8.14 -7.50 5.31
N ILE A 148 8.44 -6.44 6.08
CA ILE A 148 7.48 -5.83 7.01
C ILE A 148 6.20 -5.41 6.29
N SER A 149 6.33 -4.65 5.20
CA SER A 149 5.18 -4.20 4.41
C SER A 149 4.30 -5.33 3.89
N LYS A 150 4.86 -6.53 3.66
CA LYS A 150 4.12 -7.68 3.14
C LYS A 150 3.35 -8.41 4.22
N PHE A 151 3.95 -8.62 5.39
CA PHE A 151 3.29 -9.40 6.43
C PHE A 151 2.36 -8.57 7.31
N ILE A 152 2.54 -7.24 7.42
CA ILE A 152 1.66 -6.42 8.27
C ILE A 152 0.17 -6.63 7.91
N PRO A 153 -0.25 -6.53 6.63
CA PRO A 153 -1.65 -6.76 6.26
C PRO A 153 -2.12 -8.19 6.56
N GLU A 154 -1.25 -9.18 6.35
CA GLU A 154 -1.52 -10.60 6.65
C GLU A 154 -1.77 -10.82 8.15
N VAL A 155 -0.93 -10.23 9.01
CA VAL A 155 -1.09 -10.30 10.47
C VAL A 155 -2.32 -9.53 10.93
N CYS A 156 -2.59 -8.33 10.39
CA CYS A 156 -3.80 -7.59 10.71
C CYS A 156 -5.07 -8.36 10.34
N ASN A 157 -5.07 -9.05 9.19
CA ASN A 157 -6.18 -9.90 8.80
C ASN A 157 -6.35 -11.10 9.75
N ALA A 158 -5.26 -11.76 10.13
CA ALA A 158 -5.30 -12.85 11.10
C ALA A 158 -5.83 -12.40 12.47
N ILE A 159 -5.39 -11.24 12.96
CA ILE A 159 -5.90 -10.62 14.20
C ILE A 159 -7.40 -10.32 14.06
N SER A 160 -7.82 -9.72 12.95
CA SER A 160 -9.22 -9.37 12.70
C SER A 160 -10.14 -10.60 12.75
N ILE A 161 -9.71 -11.70 12.13
CA ILE A 161 -10.45 -12.97 12.15
C ILE A 161 -10.47 -13.56 13.56
N ALA A 162 -9.32 -13.62 14.24
CA ALA A 162 -9.20 -14.24 15.56
C ALA A 162 -9.95 -13.48 16.66
N LEU A 163 -10.11 -12.16 16.51
CA LEU A 163 -10.80 -11.30 17.47
C LEU A 163 -12.20 -10.88 17.01
N LYS A 164 -12.72 -11.48 15.93
CA LYS A 164 -14.01 -11.12 15.33
C LYS A 164 -15.16 -11.15 16.36
N ASP A 165 -15.18 -12.15 17.22
CA ASP A 165 -16.24 -12.33 18.22
C ASP A 165 -16.17 -11.30 19.36
N TYR A 166 -15.01 -10.66 19.55
CA TYR A 166 -14.78 -9.64 20.57
C TYR A 166 -14.97 -8.22 20.04
N MET A 167 -14.96 -8.02 18.71
CA MET A 167 -15.10 -6.71 18.08
C MET A 167 -16.57 -6.39 17.79
N ARG A 168 -17.19 -5.57 18.65
CA ARG A 168 -18.48 -4.93 18.35
C ARG A 168 -18.23 -3.72 17.45
N VAL A 169 -18.29 -3.91 16.13
CA VAL A 169 -18.26 -2.78 15.19
C VAL A 169 -19.65 -2.12 15.20
N SER A 170 -19.72 -0.83 15.56
CA SER A 170 -20.97 -0.08 15.49
C SER A 170 -21.45 -0.02 14.05
N LYS A 171 -22.69 -0.47 13.79
CA LYS A 171 -23.33 -0.43 12.46
C LYS A 171 -23.81 0.98 12.09
N THR A 172 -23.01 2.00 12.37
CA THR A 172 -23.37 3.38 12.04
C THR A 172 -23.01 3.63 10.58
N PRO A 173 -23.98 3.95 9.70
CA PRO A 173 -23.65 4.44 8.38
C PRO A 173 -22.94 5.79 8.53
N LEU A 174 -21.80 5.96 7.85
CA LEU A 174 -21.10 7.24 7.67
C LEU A 174 -21.91 8.17 6.77
#